data_AF-A0A732JPI2-F1
#
_entry.id   AF-A0A732JPI2-F1
#
_cell.length_a   1.000
_cell.length_b   1.000
_cell.length_c   1.000
_cell.angle_alpha   90.00
_cell.angle_beta   90.00
_cell.angle_gamma   90.00
#
_symmetry.space_group_name_H-M   'P 1'
#
loop_
_entity.id
_entity.type
_entity.pdbx_description
1 polymer ?
#
loop_
_entity_poly.entity_id
_entity_poly.type
_entity_poly.pdbx_seq_one_letter_code
_entity_poly.pdbx_strand_id
1 'polypeptide(L)'
;MNTQYLEYVRQQLIVATADLSGATKGQLQAWLENAQLYTKNYPRKKQRIRDEVTGKMITLNNPPIAGKQSLAKGSAIPLVQPVEYSTSSWRRALLSLEEHNKAWLLWNYSENTCWEYQVTVTRWAWEKFSQQLEGKRVAKKTLARLRQLIWLAAQDVKAELARRETYEYQTLAELMGVAKST
;
A
#
# COMPACT_ATOMS: atom_id res chain seq x y z
N MET A 1 -37.58 -8.36 13.14
CA MET A 1 -36.18 -7.87 12.96
C MET A 1 -35.30 -8.72 13.86
N ASN A 2 -34.36 -9.50 13.32
CA ASN A 2 -33.62 -10.50 14.10
C ASN A 2 -32.62 -9.82 15.05
N THR A 3 -32.38 -10.39 16.23
CA THR A 3 -31.41 -9.85 17.22
C THR A 3 -30.00 -9.70 16.62
N GLN A 4 -29.57 -10.68 15.83
CA GLN A 4 -28.32 -10.65 15.07
C GLN A 4 -28.23 -9.46 14.09
N TYR A 5 -29.35 -9.05 13.49
CA TYR A 5 -29.38 -7.91 12.58
C TYR A 5 -29.19 -6.59 13.34
N LEU A 6 -29.79 -6.45 14.53
CA LEU A 6 -29.62 -5.28 15.39
C LEU A 6 -28.17 -5.14 15.89
N GLU A 7 -27.54 -6.26 16.26
CA GLU A 7 -26.12 -6.27 16.64
C GLU A 7 -25.21 -5.86 15.49
N TYR A 8 -25.47 -6.36 14.27
CA TYR A 8 -24.74 -5.97 13.07
C TYR A 8 -24.86 -4.46 12.81
N VAL A 9 -26.08 -3.91 12.84
CA VAL A 9 -26.31 -2.46 12.66
C VAL A 9 -25.57 -1.65 13.71
N ARG A 10 -25.57 -2.10 14.97
CA ARG A 10 -24.85 -1.43 16.07
C ARG A 10 -23.34 -1.43 15.84
N GLN A 11 -22.76 -2.56 15.41
CA GLN A 11 -21.33 -2.64 15.09
C GLN A 11 -20.95 -1.70 13.93
N GLN A 12 -21.77 -1.64 12.88
CA GLN A 12 -21.54 -0.72 11.77
C GLN A 12 -21.60 0.75 12.21
N LEU A 13 -22.54 1.12 13.08
CA LEU A 13 -22.62 2.46 13.65
C LEU A 13 -21.38 2.82 14.48
N ILE A 14 -20.95 1.93 15.38
CA ILE A 14 -19.74 2.15 16.21
C ILE A 14 -18.51 2.39 15.35
N VAL A 15 -18.32 1.57 14.31
CA VAL A 15 -17.19 1.70 13.39
C VAL A 15 -17.27 2.99 12.56
N ALA A 16 -18.47 3.38 12.12
CA ALA A 16 -18.68 4.60 11.34
C ALA A 16 -18.49 5.89 12.16
N THR A 17 -18.78 5.86 13.46
CA THR A 17 -18.62 7.01 14.38
C THR A 17 -17.30 7.02 15.14
N ALA A 18 -16.45 6.01 14.98
CA ALA A 18 -15.18 5.92 15.69
C ALA A 18 -14.26 7.07 15.27
N ASP A 19 -13.89 7.92 16.23
CA ASP A 19 -12.86 8.94 16.03
C ASP A 19 -11.48 8.28 16.13
N LEU A 20 -10.81 8.12 14.99
CA LEU A 20 -9.50 7.49 14.86
C LEU A 20 -8.35 8.53 14.84
N SER A 21 -8.67 9.82 14.96
CA SER A 21 -7.73 10.93 14.86
C SER A 21 -6.72 11.05 16.02
N GLY A 22 -6.81 10.19 17.05
CA GLY A 22 -6.01 10.27 18.29
C GLY A 22 -4.82 9.31 18.39
N ALA A 23 -4.49 8.55 17.34
CA ALA A 23 -3.45 7.52 17.42
C ALA A 23 -2.02 8.06 17.45
N THR A 24 -1.81 9.30 17.02
CA THR A 24 -0.52 9.97 17.12
C THR A 24 -0.51 10.79 18.40
N LYS A 25 0.54 10.60 19.22
CA LYS A 25 0.72 11.40 20.44
C LYS A 25 0.87 12.86 20.02
N GLY A 26 0.03 13.74 20.57
CA GLY A 26 0.14 15.18 20.33
C GLY A 26 1.56 15.68 20.61
N GLN A 27 1.98 16.75 19.95
CA GLN A 27 3.37 17.24 20.00
C GLN A 27 3.93 17.37 21.42
N LEU A 28 3.09 17.78 22.38
CA LEU A 28 3.45 17.92 23.79
C LEU A 28 3.71 16.58 24.50
N GLN A 29 2.92 15.54 24.22
CA GLN A 29 3.12 14.20 24.76
C GLN A 29 4.37 13.55 24.14
N ALA A 30 4.60 13.78 22.84
CA ALA A 30 5.84 13.38 22.17
C ALA A 30 7.06 14.10 22.77
N TRP A 31 6.93 15.37 23.19
CA TRP A 31 7.99 16.09 23.90
C TRP A 31 8.25 15.55 25.31
N LEU A 32 7.20 15.17 26.04
CA LEU A 32 7.31 14.59 27.38
C LEU A 32 8.04 13.23 27.37
N GLU A 33 7.78 12.42 26.36
CA GLU A 33 8.36 11.08 26.22
C GLU A 33 9.81 11.06 25.72
N ASN A 34 10.33 12.21 25.28
CA ASN A 34 11.77 12.43 25.05
C ASN A 34 12.55 12.58 26.37
N ALA A 35 12.27 11.73 27.36
CA ALA A 35 12.94 11.73 28.66
C ALA A 35 14.37 11.14 28.56
N GLN A 36 15.25 11.65 29.42
CA GLN A 36 16.72 11.53 29.37
C GLN A 36 17.23 10.08 29.53
N LEU A 37 18.17 9.65 28.68
CA LEU A 37 18.88 8.37 28.85
C LEU A 37 20.36 8.61 29.24
N TYR A 38 20.79 7.93 30.31
CA TYR A 38 22.18 7.93 30.80
C TYR A 38 22.90 6.65 30.37
N THR A 39 23.99 6.74 29.60
CA THR A 39 24.79 5.58 29.16
C THR A 39 26.26 5.70 29.59
N LYS A 40 26.87 4.56 29.96
CA LYS A 40 28.25 4.49 30.50
C LYS A 40 29.32 4.10 29.46
N ASN A 41 28.93 3.62 28.28
CA ASN A 41 29.85 3.00 27.31
C ASN A 41 30.71 4.00 26.51
N TYR A 42 30.22 5.22 26.28
CA TYR A 42 30.96 6.28 25.58
C TYR A 42 31.02 7.53 26.46
N PRO A 43 31.86 7.52 27.52
CA PRO A 43 31.95 8.66 28.42
C PRO A 43 32.58 9.86 27.70
N ARG A 44 31.90 11.01 27.74
CA ARG A 44 32.40 12.25 27.11
C ARG A 44 33.62 12.79 27.86
N LYS A 45 34.50 13.50 27.13
CA LYS A 45 35.65 14.22 27.72
C LYS A 45 35.15 15.25 28.73
N LYS A 46 35.57 15.09 29.99
CA LYS A 46 35.17 15.96 31.10
C LYS A 46 36.00 17.25 31.09
N GLN A 47 35.34 18.39 31.29
CA GLN A 47 36.03 19.67 31.36
C GLN A 47 36.83 19.78 32.67
N ARG A 48 38.10 20.23 32.58
CA ARG A 48 38.92 20.54 33.75
C ARG A 48 39.03 22.04 33.91
N ILE A 49 38.59 22.55 35.05
CA ILE A 49 38.56 23.98 35.37
C ILE A 49 39.47 24.18 36.58
N ARG A 50 40.24 25.27 36.57
CA ARG A 50 41.07 25.64 37.72
C ARG A 50 40.19 26.36 38.73
N ASP A 51 40.17 25.86 39.95
CA ASP A 51 39.48 26.51 41.04
C ASP A 51 40.29 27.73 41.50
N GLU A 52 39.71 28.92 41.42
CA GLU A 52 40.43 30.19 41.63
C GLU A 52 40.88 30.38 43.08
N VAL A 53 40.15 29.81 44.03
CA VAL A 53 40.44 29.91 45.47
C VAL A 53 41.46 28.87 45.93
N THR A 54 41.34 27.64 45.42
CA THR A 54 42.16 26.50 45.88
C THR A 54 43.39 26.25 44.99
N GLY A 55 43.44 26.87 43.80
CA GLY A 55 44.52 26.74 42.82
C GLY A 55 44.63 25.36 42.13
N LYS A 56 43.81 24.39 42.54
CA LYS A 56 43.79 23.00 42.05
C LYS A 56 42.91 22.85 40.81
N MET A 57 43.27 21.92 39.94
CA MET A 57 42.48 21.59 38.74
C MET A 57 41.38 20.60 39.09
N ILE A 58 40.12 21.05 39.07
CA ILE A 58 38.94 20.21 39.35
C ILE A 58 38.36 19.73 38.02
N THR A 59 37.93 18.47 37.99
CA THR A 59 37.24 17.90 36.82
C THR A 59 35.74 18.00 37.04
N LEU A 60 35.07 18.87 36.28
CA LEU A 60 33.62 19.03 36.34
C LEU A 60 32.95 17.98 35.45
N ASN A 61 31.88 17.35 35.94
CA ASN A 61 31.04 16.53 35.07
C ASN A 61 30.26 17.46 34.13
N ASN A 62 30.26 17.17 32.83
CA ASN A 62 29.51 17.97 31.87
C ASN A 62 28.01 17.91 32.23
N PRO A 63 27.28 19.03 32.10
CA PRO A 63 25.83 19.00 32.22
C PRO A 63 25.22 18.02 31.20
N PRO A 64 24.04 17.45 31.49
CA PRO A 64 23.34 16.63 30.51
C PRO A 64 23.07 17.47 29.25
N ILE A 65 23.50 16.94 28.09
CA ILE A 65 23.28 17.57 26.77
C ILE A 65 22.29 16.70 26.01
N ALA A 66 21.41 17.31 25.22
CA ALA A 66 20.45 16.62 24.37
C ALA A 66 21.19 15.71 23.37
N GLY A 67 20.99 14.39 23.50
CA GLY A 67 21.52 13.38 22.59
C GLY A 67 20.39 12.75 21.78
N LYS A 68 20.57 12.66 20.46
CA LYS A 68 19.64 11.99 19.53
C LYS A 68 19.93 10.49 19.50
N GLN A 69 18.97 9.65 19.91
CA GLN A 69 19.03 8.22 19.60
C GLN A 69 18.57 8.05 18.14
N SER A 70 19.47 7.63 17.25
CA SER A 70 19.18 7.45 15.82
C SER A 70 18.33 6.21 15.52
N LEU A 71 18.25 5.27 16.46
CA LEU A 71 17.42 4.06 16.36
C LEU A 71 16.49 3.97 17.57
N ALA A 72 15.27 4.48 17.41
CA ALA A 72 14.18 4.10 18.29
C ALA A 72 13.83 2.63 18.00
N LYS A 73 13.84 1.76 19.02
CA LYS A 73 13.23 0.41 18.95
C LYS A 73 11.70 0.52 18.95
N GLY A 74 11.14 1.34 18.06
CA GLY A 74 9.71 1.46 17.84
C GLY A 74 9.41 1.00 16.43
N SER A 75 8.46 0.09 16.25
CA SER A 75 7.86 -0.14 14.94
C SER A 75 7.41 1.21 14.37
N ALA A 76 7.67 1.45 13.09
CA ALA A 76 7.23 2.67 12.43
C ALA A 76 5.73 2.87 12.66
N ILE A 77 5.34 4.06 13.12
CA ILE A 77 3.93 4.41 13.27
C ILE A 77 3.34 4.42 11.85
N PRO A 78 2.34 3.58 11.54
CA PRO A 78 1.76 3.55 10.20
C PRO A 78 1.08 4.88 9.92
N LEU A 79 1.33 5.44 8.74
CA LEU A 79 0.76 6.73 8.31
C LEU A 79 -0.78 6.70 8.20
N VAL A 80 -1.35 5.51 7.98
CA VAL A 80 -2.80 5.27 7.93
C VAL A 80 -3.08 4.04 8.79
N GLN A 81 -4.01 4.13 9.73
CA GLN A 81 -4.36 2.96 10.54
C GLN A 81 -5.07 1.91 9.69
N PRO A 82 -4.86 0.60 9.95
CA PRO A 82 -5.57 -0.46 9.22
C PRO A 82 -7.10 -0.31 9.27
N VAL A 83 -7.63 0.20 10.38
CA VAL A 83 -9.07 0.45 10.55
C VAL A 83 -9.53 1.57 9.64
N GLU A 84 -8.91 2.74 9.68
CA GLU A 84 -9.18 3.88 8.77
C GLU A 84 -9.06 3.46 7.30
N TYR A 85 -8.00 2.72 7.01
CA TYR A 85 -7.77 2.13 5.70
C TYR A 85 -8.96 1.26 5.28
N SER A 86 -9.47 0.39 6.16
CA SER A 86 -10.57 -0.53 5.87
C SER A 86 -11.96 0.12 5.78
N THR A 87 -12.22 1.17 6.58
CA THR A 87 -13.54 1.80 6.72
C THR A 87 -13.75 2.98 5.78
N SER A 88 -12.71 3.39 5.05
CA SER A 88 -12.75 4.46 4.08
C SER A 88 -13.94 4.34 3.12
N SER A 89 -14.66 5.44 2.87
CA SER A 89 -15.86 5.46 2.03
C SER A 89 -15.65 4.88 0.63
N TRP A 90 -14.48 5.10 0.03
CA TRP A 90 -14.10 4.56 -1.27
C TRP A 90 -13.98 3.02 -1.27
N ARG A 91 -13.56 2.41 -0.16
CA ARG A 91 -13.50 0.94 -0.02
C ARG A 91 -14.87 0.33 -0.01
N ARG A 92 -15.81 0.95 0.72
CA ARG A 92 -17.21 0.51 0.74
C ARG A 92 -17.81 0.57 -0.66
N ALA A 93 -17.55 1.66 -1.39
CA ALA A 93 -17.97 1.77 -2.78
C ALA A 93 -17.34 0.66 -3.65
N LEU A 94 -16.01 0.48 -3.57
CA LEU A 94 -15.29 -0.53 -4.33
C LEU A 94 -15.73 -1.97 -4.02
N LEU A 95 -16.06 -2.27 -2.75
CA LEU A 95 -16.57 -3.58 -2.33
C LEU A 95 -18.02 -3.83 -2.72
N SER A 96 -18.79 -2.77 -3.03
CA SER A 96 -20.16 -2.90 -3.53
C SER A 96 -20.24 -3.20 -5.03
N LEU A 97 -19.13 -3.07 -5.76
CA LEU A 97 -19.07 -3.35 -7.20
C LEU A 97 -19.04 -4.85 -7.50
N GLU A 98 -19.48 -5.20 -8.70
CA GLU A 98 -19.33 -6.55 -9.25
C GLU A 98 -17.85 -6.98 -9.28
N GLU A 99 -17.62 -8.29 -9.18
CA GLU A 99 -16.28 -8.85 -8.94
C GLU A 99 -15.23 -8.43 -9.98
N HIS A 100 -15.60 -8.41 -11.26
CA HIS A 100 -14.71 -7.99 -12.34
C HIS A 100 -14.41 -6.48 -12.32
N ASN A 101 -15.39 -5.64 -11.97
CA ASN A 101 -15.19 -4.19 -11.82
C ASN A 101 -14.28 -3.87 -10.64
N LYS A 102 -14.51 -4.54 -9.51
CA LYS A 102 -13.63 -4.46 -8.33
C LYS A 102 -12.22 -4.93 -8.66
N ALA A 103 -12.07 -6.08 -9.33
CA ALA A 103 -10.78 -6.63 -9.73
C ALA A 103 -10.01 -5.67 -10.65
N TRP A 104 -10.71 -5.05 -11.63
CA TRP A 104 -10.12 -4.04 -12.51
C TRP A 104 -9.58 -2.84 -11.73
N LEU A 105 -10.39 -2.26 -10.84
CA LEU A 105 -9.98 -1.08 -10.06
C LEU A 105 -8.81 -1.40 -9.13
N LEU A 106 -8.85 -2.55 -8.45
CA LEU A 106 -7.75 -2.98 -7.60
C LEU A 106 -6.48 -3.21 -8.41
N TRP A 107 -6.58 -3.87 -9.56
CA TRP A 107 -5.41 -4.16 -10.38
C TRP A 107 -4.76 -2.89 -10.98
N ASN A 108 -5.54 -1.87 -11.32
CA ASN A 108 -5.03 -0.64 -11.92
C ASN A 108 -4.55 0.38 -10.88
N TYR A 109 -5.28 0.57 -9.78
CA TYR A 109 -5.08 1.71 -8.88
C TYR A 109 -4.56 1.33 -7.49
N SER A 110 -4.64 0.06 -7.07
CA SER A 110 -4.14 -0.35 -5.74
C SER A 110 -2.69 -0.86 -5.75
N GLU A 111 -1.99 -0.72 -6.88
CA GLU A 111 -0.67 -1.32 -7.16
C GLU A 111 -0.60 -2.85 -6.90
N ASN A 112 -1.75 -3.47 -6.67
CA ASN A 112 -1.85 -4.88 -6.36
C ASN A 112 -1.68 -5.69 -7.65
N THR A 113 -0.53 -6.35 -7.77
CA THR A 113 -0.17 -7.18 -8.92
C THR A 113 -0.69 -8.61 -8.82
N CYS A 114 -1.64 -8.89 -7.92
CA CYS A 114 -2.23 -10.22 -7.77
C CYS A 114 -2.74 -10.74 -9.11
N TRP A 115 -2.30 -11.95 -9.44
CA TRP A 115 -2.64 -12.65 -10.68
C TRP A 115 -4.15 -12.92 -10.81
N GLU A 116 -4.84 -13.16 -9.69
CA GLU A 116 -6.26 -13.49 -9.66
C GLU A 116 -7.15 -12.39 -10.26
N TYR A 117 -6.77 -11.12 -10.08
CA TYR A 117 -7.51 -10.01 -10.69
C TYR A 117 -7.42 -10.04 -12.21
N GLN A 118 -6.25 -10.39 -12.77
CA GLN A 118 -6.07 -10.54 -14.21
C GLN A 118 -6.93 -11.68 -14.75
N VAL A 119 -6.95 -12.82 -14.06
CA VAL A 119 -7.78 -13.98 -14.44
C VAL A 119 -9.26 -13.58 -14.44
N THR A 120 -9.72 -12.88 -13.39
CA THR A 120 -11.13 -12.48 -13.25
C THR A 120 -11.57 -11.54 -14.37
N VAL A 121 -10.78 -10.51 -14.66
CA VAL A 121 -11.06 -9.53 -15.72
C VAL A 121 -11.05 -10.20 -17.09
N THR A 122 -10.02 -11.00 -17.39
CA THR A 122 -9.88 -11.65 -18.71
C THR A 122 -10.93 -12.73 -18.94
N ARG A 123 -11.35 -13.43 -17.88
CA ARG A 123 -12.46 -14.38 -17.94
C ARG A 123 -13.77 -13.67 -18.27
N TRP A 124 -14.10 -12.59 -17.56
CA TRP A 124 -15.30 -11.79 -17.85
C TRP A 124 -15.27 -11.22 -19.28
N ALA A 125 -14.13 -10.68 -19.69
CA ALA A 125 -13.95 -10.14 -21.04
C ALA A 125 -14.13 -11.23 -22.11
N TRP A 126 -13.59 -12.43 -21.87
CA TRP A 126 -13.80 -13.58 -22.76
C TRP A 126 -15.27 -14.01 -22.82
N GLU A 127 -15.99 -14.05 -21.69
CA GLU A 127 -17.41 -14.38 -21.66
C GLU A 127 -18.23 -13.40 -22.52
N LYS A 128 -18.01 -12.09 -22.35
CA LYS A 128 -18.66 -11.04 -23.18
C LYS A 128 -18.29 -11.14 -24.65
N PHE A 129 -17.02 -11.40 -24.96
CA PHE A 129 -16.57 -11.55 -26.34
C PHE A 129 -17.11 -12.84 -26.99
N SER A 130 -17.23 -13.93 -26.22
CA SER A 130 -17.74 -15.20 -26.71
C SER A 130 -19.22 -15.12 -27.11
N GLN A 131 -20.03 -14.32 -26.41
CA GLN A 131 -21.42 -14.03 -26.78
C GLN A 131 -21.52 -13.38 -28.17
N GLN A 132 -20.54 -12.54 -28.55
CA GLN A 132 -20.49 -11.92 -29.89
C GLN A 132 -19.99 -12.86 -31.00
N LEU A 133 -19.38 -13.99 -30.61
CA LEU A 133 -18.92 -15.04 -31.52
C LEU A 133 -19.94 -16.16 -31.72
N GLU A 134 -21.05 -16.15 -30.97
CA GLU A 134 -22.10 -17.15 -31.11
C GLU A 134 -22.61 -17.20 -32.57
N GLY A 135 -22.70 -18.42 -33.12
CA GLY A 135 -23.07 -18.67 -34.50
C GLY A 135 -21.92 -18.64 -35.53
N LYS A 136 -20.72 -18.16 -35.17
CA LYS A 136 -19.56 -18.14 -36.09
C LYS A 136 -18.69 -19.39 -35.92
N ARG A 137 -18.38 -20.06 -37.03
CA ARG A 137 -17.42 -21.17 -37.03
C ARG A 137 -15.99 -20.63 -37.03
N VAL A 138 -15.32 -20.72 -35.89
CA VAL A 138 -13.92 -20.27 -35.72
C VAL A 138 -13.03 -21.47 -35.43
N ALA A 139 -11.86 -21.53 -36.08
CA ALA A 139 -10.89 -22.58 -35.83
C ALA A 139 -10.36 -22.53 -34.39
N LYS A 140 -10.10 -23.71 -33.80
CA LYS A 140 -9.59 -23.84 -32.41
C LYS A 140 -8.30 -23.04 -32.17
N LYS A 141 -7.39 -23.03 -33.15
CA LYS A 141 -6.13 -22.26 -33.09
C LYS A 141 -6.39 -20.76 -32.98
N THR A 142 -7.38 -20.25 -33.71
CA THR A 142 -7.77 -18.84 -33.69
C THR A 142 -8.43 -18.46 -32.37
N LEU A 143 -9.28 -19.33 -31.80
CA LEU A 143 -9.86 -19.10 -30.46
C LEU A 143 -8.79 -19.01 -29.37
N ALA A 144 -7.77 -19.87 -29.41
CA ALA A 144 -6.66 -19.82 -28.46
C ALA A 144 -5.90 -18.49 -28.56
N ARG A 145 -5.65 -18.02 -29.78
CA ARG A 145 -5.02 -16.71 -30.01
C ARG A 145 -5.89 -15.55 -29.52
N LEU A 146 -7.19 -15.58 -29.75
CA LEU A 146 -8.09 -14.52 -29.28
C LEU A 146 -8.08 -14.40 -27.75
N ARG A 147 -8.01 -15.51 -27.02
CA ARG A 147 -7.88 -15.48 -25.55
C ARG A 147 -6.58 -14.81 -25.09
N GLN A 148 -5.46 -15.14 -25.72
CA GLN A 148 -4.18 -14.50 -25.43
C GLN A 148 -4.21 -13.01 -25.78
N LEU A 149 -4.88 -12.62 -26.89
CA LEU A 149 -5.00 -11.24 -27.30
C LEU A 149 -5.85 -10.41 -26.33
N ILE A 150 -6.93 -10.97 -25.78
CA ILE A 150 -7.70 -10.31 -24.70
C ILE A 150 -6.82 -10.09 -23.46
N TRP A 151 -5.97 -11.07 -23.14
CA TRP A 151 -5.04 -10.94 -22.02
C TRP A 151 -4.05 -9.79 -22.24
N LEU A 152 -3.43 -9.73 -23.41
CA LEU A 152 -2.51 -8.66 -23.79
C LEU A 152 -3.20 -7.30 -23.82
N ALA A 153 -4.42 -7.22 -24.36
CA ALA A 153 -5.20 -5.99 -24.39
C ALA A 153 -5.50 -5.44 -22.99
N ALA A 154 -5.82 -6.32 -22.02
CA ALA A 154 -6.01 -5.88 -20.64
C ALA A 154 -4.74 -5.29 -20.03
N GLN A 155 -3.57 -5.86 -20.35
CA GLN A 155 -2.27 -5.35 -19.91
C GLN A 155 -1.91 -4.02 -20.58
N ASP A 156 -2.24 -3.89 -21.87
CA ASP A 156 -2.00 -2.70 -22.67
C ASP A 156 -2.77 -1.49 -22.14
N VAL A 157 -4.08 -1.66 -21.89
CA VAL A 157 -4.93 -0.61 -21.32
C VAL A 157 -4.43 -0.20 -19.92
N LYS A 158 -3.93 -1.15 -19.13
CA LYS A 158 -3.32 -0.82 -17.83
C LYS A 158 -2.04 0.00 -18.00
N ALA A 159 -1.20 -0.32 -18.98
CA ALA A 159 0.01 0.44 -19.28
C ALA A 159 -0.34 1.88 -19.72
N GLU A 160 -1.34 2.03 -20.58
CA GLU A 160 -1.87 3.32 -21.02
C GLU A 160 -2.38 4.16 -19.84
N LEU A 161 -3.19 3.57 -18.96
CA LEU A 161 -3.69 4.23 -17.74
C LEU A 161 -2.55 4.68 -16.82
N ALA A 162 -1.46 3.92 -16.76
CA ALA A 162 -0.26 4.25 -16.01
C ALA A 162 0.67 5.23 -16.76
N ARG A 163 0.27 5.73 -17.94
CA ARG A 163 1.07 6.57 -18.84
C ARG A 163 2.42 5.93 -19.20
N ARG A 164 2.42 4.61 -19.37
CA ARG A 164 3.56 3.82 -19.84
C ARG A 164 3.40 3.53 -21.33
N GLU A 165 4.47 3.04 -21.93
CA GLU A 165 4.46 2.59 -23.33
C GLU A 165 3.49 1.43 -23.50
N THR A 166 2.64 1.54 -24.53
CA THR A 166 1.71 0.52 -24.99
C THR A 166 2.38 -0.38 -26.02
N TYR A 167 1.82 -1.56 -26.26
CA TYR A 167 2.37 -2.48 -27.25
C TYR A 167 2.23 -1.94 -28.67
N GLU A 168 3.30 -2.06 -29.45
CA GLU A 168 3.26 -1.85 -30.89
C GLU A 168 2.65 -3.08 -31.60
N TYR A 169 2.08 -2.87 -32.79
CA TYR A 169 1.50 -3.98 -33.55
C TYR A 169 2.51 -5.09 -33.89
N GLN A 170 3.78 -4.73 -34.10
CA GLN A 170 4.85 -5.70 -34.38
C GLN A 170 5.11 -6.58 -33.15
N THR A 171 5.26 -5.97 -31.97
CA THR A 171 5.49 -6.70 -30.72
C THR A 171 4.29 -7.57 -30.32
N LEU A 172 3.06 -7.10 -30.53
CA LEU A 172 1.86 -7.93 -30.36
C LEU A 172 1.88 -9.16 -31.28
N ALA A 173 2.24 -8.99 -32.56
CA ALA A 173 2.27 -10.09 -33.53
C ALA A 173 3.33 -11.16 -33.17
N GLU A 174 4.46 -10.74 -32.61
CA GLU A 174 5.51 -11.62 -32.10
C GLU A 174 5.05 -12.39 -30.85
N LEU A 175 4.50 -11.69 -29.84
CA LEU A 175 3.97 -12.30 -28.62
C LEU A 175 2.88 -13.34 -28.91
N MET A 176 2.10 -13.10 -29.97
CA MET A 176 1.02 -13.97 -30.43
C MET A 176 1.50 -15.12 -31.34
N GLY A 177 2.79 -15.18 -31.69
CA GLY A 177 3.36 -16.16 -32.60
C GLY A 177 2.72 -16.12 -33.99
N VAL A 178 2.36 -14.93 -34.45
CA VAL A 178 1.79 -14.67 -35.79
C VAL A 178 2.91 -14.24 -36.75
N ALA A 179 3.83 -13.39 -36.29
CA ALA A 179 5.04 -13.01 -37.03
C ALA A 179 6.29 -13.68 -36.42
N LYS A 180 7.31 -13.93 -37.24
CA LYS A 180 8.67 -14.25 -36.76
C LYS A 180 9.40 -12.93 -36.55
N SER A 181 10.10 -12.80 -35.42
CA SER A 181 11.03 -11.69 -35.20
C SER A 181 12.06 -11.67 -36.33
N THR A 182 12.01 -10.64 -37.16
CA THR A 182 13.01 -10.38 -38.21
C THR A 182 14.24 -9.72 -37.63
#